data_AF-A0A8T4J6Z6-F1
#
_entry.id   AF-A0A8T4J6Z6-F1
#
_cell.length_a   1.000
_cell.length_b   1.000
_cell.length_c   1.000
_cell.angle_alpha   90.00
_cell.angle_beta   90.00
_cell.angle_gamma   90.00
#
_symmetry.space_group_name_H-M   'P 1'
#
loop_
_entity.id
_entity.type
_entity.pdbx_description
1 polymer ?
#
loop_
_entity_poly.entity_id
_entity_poly.type
_entity_poly.pdbx_seq_one_letter_code
_entity_poly.pdbx_strand_id
1 'polypeptide(L)'
;MRILTTGDLDPMGSNIEQFYEKLKNEEEPDLILFAGDMYQWRQFRRYQQIGEFIDKLGWKCPIVAIPGNREFDEDLALVKKNAGDRIKFLDDDSVVLDIDGKKVGIVGSRGVLDHPTMWQLGNVMGIQDMYKDRLDDLAKQLVNLECDIKILLTHYSPTFKTLEGENKMIFSGLGSQRLEQVLVKTGVTFAIHGHAHYGIPLAFVEKVPVYNVAYPVNNGLVIIDTEKLPKTEVFRV
;
A
#
# COMPACT_ATOMS: atom_id res chain seq x y z
N MET A 1 -2.52 16.56 -8.17
CA MET A 1 -1.46 15.99 -7.33
C MET A 1 -1.02 14.64 -7.89
N ARG A 2 0.26 14.51 -8.24
CA ARG A 2 0.96 13.31 -8.71
C ARG A 2 1.48 12.51 -7.52
N ILE A 3 1.01 11.27 -7.38
CA ILE A 3 1.48 10.33 -6.35
C ILE A 3 2.29 9.24 -7.04
N LEU A 4 3.51 9.01 -6.60
CA LEU A 4 4.31 7.86 -7.01
C LEU A 4 4.12 6.74 -6.00
N THR A 5 3.79 5.54 -6.45
CA THR A 5 3.53 4.41 -5.56
C THR A 5 4.04 3.10 -6.11
N THR A 6 4.46 2.22 -5.21
CA THR A 6 4.84 0.84 -5.52
C THR A 6 4.78 0.00 -4.24
N GLY A 7 4.60 -1.29 -4.37
CA GLY A 7 4.88 -2.29 -3.33
C GLY A 7 5.65 -3.44 -3.95
N ASP A 8 6.04 -4.41 -3.13
CA ASP A 8 6.57 -5.69 -3.64
C ASP A 8 7.77 -5.50 -4.56
N LEU A 9 8.73 -4.67 -4.16
CA LEU A 9 9.94 -4.49 -4.95
C LEU A 9 10.71 -5.81 -5.06
N ASP A 10 10.97 -6.47 -3.93
CA ASP A 10 11.94 -7.56 -3.91
C ASP A 10 11.40 -9.01 -4.04
N PRO A 11 10.09 -9.36 -4.01
CA PRO A 11 9.67 -10.76 -3.97
C PRO A 11 10.06 -11.59 -5.22
N MET A 12 10.50 -10.95 -6.31
CA MET A 12 10.99 -11.62 -7.54
C MET A 12 12.43 -11.25 -7.93
N GLY A 13 13.22 -10.66 -7.02
CA GLY A 13 14.62 -10.32 -7.28
C GLY A 13 14.82 -9.01 -8.06
N SER A 14 13.89 -8.05 -7.93
CA SER A 14 14.18 -6.72 -8.47
C SER A 14 15.35 -6.11 -7.72
N ASN A 15 16.30 -5.62 -8.51
CA ASN A 15 17.48 -4.98 -7.97
C ASN A 15 17.07 -3.57 -7.52
N ILE A 16 17.38 -3.20 -6.28
CA ILE A 16 17.18 -1.84 -5.76
C ILE A 16 17.76 -0.76 -6.71
N GLU A 17 18.79 -1.12 -7.49
CA GLU A 17 19.35 -0.23 -8.50
C GLU A 17 18.44 -0.05 -9.72
N GLN A 18 17.68 -1.07 -10.15
CA GLN A 18 16.67 -0.88 -11.20
C GLN A 18 15.55 0.03 -10.71
N PHE A 19 15.16 -0.08 -9.45
CA PHE A 19 14.23 0.85 -8.82
C PHE A 19 14.79 2.28 -8.86
N TYR A 20 16.06 2.47 -8.49
CA TYR A 20 16.71 3.78 -8.55
C TYR A 20 16.81 4.34 -9.97
N GLU A 21 17.16 3.52 -10.97
CA GLU A 21 17.17 3.95 -12.38
C GLU A 21 15.77 4.34 -12.87
N LYS A 22 14.71 3.64 -12.44
CA LYS A 22 13.34 4.05 -12.75
C LYS A 22 13.00 5.40 -12.10
N LEU A 23 13.38 5.62 -10.85
CA LEU A 23 13.16 6.92 -10.18
C LEU A 23 13.84 8.08 -10.92
N LYS A 24 15.07 7.91 -11.43
CA LYS A 24 15.77 8.96 -12.20
C LYS A 24 15.02 9.43 -13.45
N ASN A 25 14.17 8.58 -14.01
CA ASN A 25 13.38 8.89 -15.21
C ASN A 25 12.04 9.55 -14.88
N GLU A 26 11.71 9.72 -13.60
CA GLU A 26 10.51 10.42 -13.16
C GLU A 26 10.84 11.85 -12.71
N GLU A 27 9.84 12.72 -12.82
CA GLU A 27 9.85 14.02 -12.14
C GLU A 27 9.48 13.83 -10.66
N GLU A 28 9.91 14.77 -9.82
CA GLU A 28 9.55 14.74 -8.39
C GLU A 28 8.01 14.69 -8.24
N PRO A 29 7.46 13.65 -7.58
CA PRO A 29 6.03 13.57 -7.29
C PRO A 29 5.71 14.44 -6.08
N ASP A 30 4.43 14.74 -5.87
CA ASP A 30 3.98 15.50 -4.70
C ASP A 30 3.95 14.62 -3.43
N LEU A 31 3.86 13.30 -3.60
CA LEU A 31 3.78 12.31 -2.52
C LEU A 31 4.29 10.94 -3.01
N ILE A 32 5.00 10.22 -2.15
CA ILE A 32 5.42 8.84 -2.39
C ILE A 32 4.73 7.90 -1.39
N LEU A 33 4.12 6.84 -1.88
CA LEU A 33 3.48 5.80 -1.07
C LEU A 33 4.12 4.42 -1.32
N PHE A 34 4.51 3.72 -0.25
CA PHE A 34 5.04 2.36 -0.35
C PHE A 34 4.12 1.34 0.31
N ALA A 35 3.65 0.37 -0.48
CA ALA A 35 2.65 -0.62 -0.08
C ALA A 35 3.26 -1.91 0.51
N GLY A 36 4.41 -1.83 1.18
CA GLY A 36 5.06 -2.96 1.86
C GLY A 36 5.87 -3.90 0.95
N ASP A 37 6.52 -4.90 1.56
CA ASP A 37 7.37 -5.90 0.91
C ASP A 37 8.51 -5.27 0.07
N MET A 38 9.19 -4.28 0.66
CA MET A 38 10.22 -3.52 -0.05
C MET A 38 11.57 -4.22 -0.08
N TYR A 39 11.75 -5.27 0.72
CA TYR A 39 13.00 -6.04 0.82
C TYR A 39 12.78 -7.54 1.03
N GLN A 40 13.81 -8.34 0.68
CA GLN A 40 13.90 -9.74 1.08
C GLN A 40 14.62 -9.93 2.43
N TRP A 41 14.15 -10.90 3.22
CA TRP A 41 14.82 -11.50 4.39
C TRP A 41 15.70 -10.55 5.23
N ARG A 42 15.08 -9.86 6.19
CA ARG A 42 15.78 -9.09 7.24
C ARG A 42 16.80 -8.05 6.74
N GLN A 43 16.65 -7.57 5.51
CA GLN A 43 17.41 -6.42 4.98
C GLN A 43 16.86 -5.10 5.53
N PHE A 44 16.99 -4.91 6.85
CA PHE A 44 16.35 -3.82 7.58
C PHE A 44 16.80 -2.41 7.19
N ARG A 45 17.87 -2.27 6.40
CA ARG A 45 18.34 -0.98 5.87
C ARG A 45 17.74 -0.62 4.52
N ARG A 46 16.87 -1.45 3.94
CA ARG A 46 16.35 -1.18 2.60
C ARG A 46 15.56 0.13 2.52
N TYR A 47 14.70 0.40 3.49
CA TYR A 47 13.96 1.66 3.55
C TYR A 47 14.89 2.87 3.71
N GLN A 48 15.99 2.72 4.48
CA GLN A 48 17.03 3.74 4.58
C GLN A 48 17.66 4.03 3.20
N GLN A 49 18.06 2.98 2.48
CA GLN A 49 18.66 3.10 1.14
C GLN A 49 17.70 3.76 0.13
N ILE A 50 16.41 3.40 0.18
CA ILE A 50 15.37 4.03 -0.64
C ILE A 50 15.26 5.52 -0.32
N GLY A 51 15.24 5.90 0.97
CA GLY A 51 15.26 7.29 1.39
C GLY A 51 16.49 8.05 0.88
N GLU A 52 17.68 7.46 1.02
CA GLU A 52 18.93 8.02 0.53
C GLU A 52 18.95 8.18 -1.01
N PHE A 53 18.34 7.26 -1.74
CA PHE A 53 18.18 7.36 -3.20
C PHE A 53 17.27 8.51 -3.60
N ILE A 54 16.13 8.66 -2.93
CA ILE A 54 15.20 9.77 -3.19
C ILE A 54 15.87 11.11 -2.84
N ASP A 55 16.61 11.18 -1.73
CA ASP A 55 17.35 12.37 -1.35
C ASP A 55 18.48 12.72 -2.33
N LYS A 56 19.15 11.72 -2.92
CA LYS A 56 20.15 11.91 -3.99
C LYS A 56 19.55 12.51 -5.27
N LEU A 57 18.27 12.26 -5.55
CA LEU A 57 17.55 12.90 -6.66
C LEU A 57 17.16 14.35 -6.35
N GLY A 58 17.35 14.80 -5.10
CA GLY A 58 16.98 16.14 -4.65
C GLY A 58 15.53 16.27 -4.19
N TRP A 59 14.74 15.19 -4.25
CA TRP A 59 13.31 15.21 -3.97
C TRP A 59 13.02 15.43 -2.48
N LYS A 60 12.12 16.36 -2.19
CA LYS A 60 11.68 16.80 -0.86
C LYS A 60 10.26 16.37 -0.50
N CYS A 61 9.53 15.80 -1.45
CA CYS A 61 8.19 15.29 -1.21
C CYS A 61 8.12 14.29 -0.04
N PRO A 62 7.00 14.28 0.71
CA PRO A 62 6.78 13.33 1.80
C PRO A 62 6.74 11.90 1.28
N ILE A 63 7.28 10.97 2.09
CA ILE A 63 7.21 9.53 1.83
C ILE A 63 6.43 8.88 2.97
N VAL A 64 5.43 8.08 2.62
CA VAL A 64 4.68 7.26 3.57
C VAL A 64 4.83 5.80 3.17
N ALA A 65 5.09 4.94 4.15
CA ALA A 65 5.22 3.50 3.94
C ALA A 65 4.35 2.72 4.93
N ILE A 66 3.94 1.53 4.53
CA ILE A 66 3.28 0.55 5.39
C ILE A 66 4.08 -0.75 5.40
N PRO A 67 3.94 -1.58 6.45
CA PRO A 67 4.55 -2.91 6.44
C PRO A 67 3.79 -3.87 5.52
N GLY A 68 4.53 -4.68 4.78
CA GLY A 68 4.02 -5.84 4.07
C GLY A 68 4.08 -7.09 4.94
N ASN A 69 3.93 -8.27 4.34
CA ASN A 69 4.01 -9.53 5.06
C ASN A 69 5.44 -10.00 5.33
N ARG A 70 6.45 -9.37 4.71
CA ARG A 70 7.88 -9.64 4.96
C ARG A 70 8.49 -8.73 6.01
N GLU A 71 7.87 -7.59 6.29
CA GLU A 71 8.17 -6.78 7.47
C GLU A 71 7.52 -7.42 8.70
N PHE A 72 8.17 -8.42 9.29
CA PHE A 72 7.67 -9.13 10.48
C PHE A 72 7.53 -8.24 11.71
N ASP A 73 6.53 -8.51 12.54
CA ASP A 73 6.19 -7.68 13.70
C ASP A 73 7.35 -7.53 14.70
N GLU A 74 8.12 -8.59 14.92
CA GLU A 74 9.33 -8.59 15.77
C GLU A 74 10.44 -7.66 15.25
N ASP A 75 10.47 -7.39 13.94
CA ASP A 75 11.48 -6.60 13.26
C ASP A 75 11.03 -5.16 12.97
N LEU A 76 9.73 -4.87 13.07
CA LEU A 76 9.16 -3.58 12.66
C LEU A 76 9.80 -2.39 13.37
N ALA A 77 10.09 -2.50 14.67
CA ALA A 77 10.75 -1.44 15.41
C ALA A 77 12.14 -1.10 14.82
N LEU A 78 12.88 -2.12 14.37
CA LEU A 78 14.19 -1.95 13.75
C LEU A 78 14.07 -1.40 12.33
N VAL A 79 13.09 -1.86 11.55
CA VAL A 79 12.79 -1.33 10.20
C VAL A 79 12.47 0.16 10.27
N LYS A 80 11.52 0.54 11.14
CA LYS A 80 11.12 1.94 11.36
C LYS A 80 12.30 2.79 11.82
N LYS A 81 13.11 2.27 12.76
CA LYS A 81 14.33 2.95 13.23
C LYS A 81 15.34 3.21 12.10
N ASN A 82 15.59 2.23 11.23
CA ASN A 82 16.54 2.38 10.14
C ASN A 82 16.02 3.29 9.03
N ALA A 83 14.72 3.29 8.77
CA ALA A 83 14.10 4.20 7.81
C ALA A 83 14.30 5.68 8.20
N GLY A 84 14.47 5.95 9.49
CA GLY A 84 14.69 7.30 10.02
C GLY A 84 13.49 8.21 9.82
N ASP A 85 13.73 9.52 9.87
CA ASP A 85 12.66 10.52 9.77
C ASP A 85 12.21 10.80 8.33
N ARG A 86 12.93 10.27 7.34
CA ARG A 86 12.66 10.52 5.91
C ARG A 86 11.38 9.85 5.43
N ILE A 87 11.03 8.70 6.04
CA ILE A 87 9.88 7.87 5.68
C ILE A 87 8.96 7.75 6.88
N LYS A 88 7.72 8.24 6.74
CA LYS A 88 6.69 8.06 7.75
C LYS A 88 6.07 6.67 7.62
N PHE A 89 6.29 5.82 8.61
CA PHE A 89 5.65 4.50 8.67
C PHE A 89 4.27 4.58 9.32
N LEU A 90 3.26 4.02 8.64
CA LEU A 90 1.93 3.78 9.18
C LEU A 90 1.74 2.27 9.38
N ASP A 91 1.21 1.90 10.53
CA ASP A 91 1.03 0.51 10.95
C ASP A 91 -0.25 0.43 11.78
N ASP A 92 -1.36 0.25 11.06
CA ASP A 92 -2.72 0.46 11.58
C ASP A 92 -2.92 1.89 12.12
N ASP A 93 -2.32 2.87 11.45
CA ASP A 93 -2.31 4.29 11.84
C ASP A 93 -2.62 5.20 10.64
N SER A 94 -2.83 6.49 10.91
CA SER A 94 -3.19 7.49 9.92
C SER A 94 -2.37 8.76 9.99
N VAL A 95 -2.34 9.50 8.89
CA VAL A 95 -1.75 10.84 8.82
C VAL A 95 -2.55 11.72 7.89
N VAL A 96 -2.63 13.01 8.22
CA VAL A 96 -3.05 14.06 7.29
C VAL A 96 -1.83 14.90 6.94
N LEU A 97 -1.55 15.00 5.65
CA LEU A 97 -0.50 15.85 5.09
C LEU A 97 -1.15 17.06 4.42
N ASP A 98 -0.53 18.23 4.50
CA ASP A 98 -0.88 19.38 3.68
C ASP A 98 0.06 19.40 2.48
N ILE A 99 -0.50 19.21 1.28
CA ILE A 99 0.24 19.16 0.02
C ILE A 99 -0.41 20.16 -0.92
N ASP A 100 0.30 21.25 -1.21
CA ASP A 100 -0.17 22.39 -2.01
C ASP A 100 -1.55 22.93 -1.58
N GLY A 101 -1.79 23.02 -0.27
CA GLY A 101 -3.04 23.52 0.30
C GLY A 101 -4.20 22.53 0.28
N LYS A 102 -3.96 21.27 -0.12
CA LYS A 102 -4.90 20.16 -0.03
C LYS A 102 -4.53 19.25 1.14
N LYS A 103 -5.51 18.94 1.99
CA LYS A 103 -5.36 17.93 3.04
C LYS A 103 -5.47 16.54 2.44
N VAL A 104 -4.40 15.77 2.52
CA VAL A 104 -4.31 14.38 2.06
C VAL A 104 -4.26 13.46 3.28
N GLY A 105 -5.36 12.77 3.52
CA GLY A 105 -5.51 11.79 4.58
C GLY A 105 -5.16 10.39 4.11
N ILE A 106 -4.28 9.71 4.83
CA ILE A 106 -3.83 8.35 4.53
C ILE A 106 -4.08 7.49 5.76
N VAL A 107 -4.79 6.37 5.59
CA VAL A 107 -4.83 5.29 6.58
C VAL A 107 -3.97 4.16 6.04
N GLY A 108 -2.97 3.75 6.81
CA GLY A 108 -1.98 2.76 6.42
C GLY A 108 -2.05 1.51 7.29
N SER A 109 -2.03 0.34 6.66
CA SER A 109 -2.09 -0.95 7.38
C SER A 109 -1.49 -2.07 6.55
N ARG A 110 -1.02 -3.15 7.19
CA ARG A 110 -0.75 -4.40 6.46
C ARG A 110 -2.01 -4.93 5.77
N GLY A 111 -3.18 -4.63 6.32
CA GLY A 111 -4.48 -5.11 5.86
C GLY A 111 -4.91 -6.39 6.59
N VAL A 112 -5.95 -7.03 6.04
CA VAL A 112 -6.56 -8.22 6.62
C VAL A 112 -6.77 -9.30 5.55
N LEU A 113 -6.77 -10.55 5.98
CA LEU A 113 -7.09 -11.70 5.15
C LEU A 113 -8.43 -12.29 5.59
N ASP A 114 -9.25 -12.74 4.64
CA ASP A 114 -10.47 -13.50 4.98
C ASP A 114 -10.13 -14.85 5.60
N HIS A 115 -9.03 -15.46 5.16
CA HIS A 115 -8.45 -16.64 5.78
C HIS A 115 -6.97 -16.37 6.09
N PRO A 116 -6.58 -16.29 7.38
CA PRO A 116 -5.17 -16.20 7.76
C PRO A 116 -4.37 -17.37 7.15
N THR A 117 -3.11 -17.12 6.84
CA THR A 117 -2.24 -18.18 6.32
C THR A 117 -2.03 -19.29 7.36
N MET A 118 -1.66 -20.48 6.91
CA MET A 118 -1.33 -21.59 7.83
C MET A 118 -0.23 -21.21 8.82
N TRP A 119 0.73 -20.39 8.39
CA TRP A 119 1.77 -19.86 9.27
C TRP A 119 1.16 -18.93 10.34
N GLN A 120 0.28 -18.01 9.96
CA GLN A 120 -0.37 -17.11 10.93
C GLN A 120 -1.21 -17.87 11.95
N LEU A 121 -1.98 -18.87 11.52
CA LEU A 121 -2.77 -19.70 12.43
C LEU A 121 -1.90 -20.45 13.46
N GLY A 122 -0.69 -20.86 13.07
CA GLY A 122 0.23 -21.56 13.96
C GLY A 122 1.08 -20.65 14.86
N ASN A 123 1.27 -19.37 14.49
CA ASN A 123 2.27 -18.50 15.13
C ASN A 123 1.70 -17.20 15.69
N VAL A 124 0.50 -16.79 15.30
CA VAL A 124 -0.13 -15.54 15.75
C VAL A 124 -1.41 -15.87 16.52
N MET A 125 -1.30 -15.89 17.84
CA MET A 125 -2.42 -16.15 18.74
C MET A 125 -3.50 -15.09 18.56
N GLY A 126 -4.73 -15.51 18.28
CA GLY A 126 -5.86 -14.58 18.11
C GLY A 126 -5.89 -13.82 16.78
N ILE A 127 -5.16 -14.27 15.75
CA ILE A 127 -5.08 -13.57 14.45
C ILE A 127 -6.45 -13.21 13.83
N GLN A 128 -7.47 -14.04 14.02
CA GLN A 128 -8.81 -13.78 13.50
C GLN A 128 -9.47 -12.59 14.21
N ASP A 129 -9.35 -12.52 15.53
CA ASP A 129 -9.85 -11.39 16.33
C ASP A 129 -9.06 -10.13 16.00
N MET A 130 -7.73 -10.23 15.87
CA MET A 130 -6.89 -9.11 15.43
C MET A 130 -7.34 -8.54 14.07
N TYR A 131 -7.70 -9.40 13.10
CA TYR A 131 -8.23 -8.94 11.82
C TYR A 131 -9.61 -8.30 11.93
N LYS A 132 -10.45 -8.76 12.85
CA LYS A 132 -11.74 -8.13 13.11
C LYS A 132 -11.54 -6.74 13.72
N ASP A 133 -10.69 -6.63 14.73
CA ASP A 133 -10.40 -5.35 15.41
C ASP A 133 -9.76 -4.37 14.42
N ARG A 134 -8.81 -4.83 13.59
CA ARG A 134 -8.21 -4.02 12.53
C ARG A 134 -9.25 -3.51 11.52
N LEU A 135 -10.20 -4.34 11.09
CA LEU A 135 -11.28 -3.89 10.19
C LEU A 135 -12.09 -2.75 10.81
N ASP A 136 -12.47 -2.90 12.08
CA ASP A 136 -13.27 -1.90 12.80
C ASP A 136 -12.47 -0.60 13.00
N ASP A 137 -11.19 -0.70 13.32
CA ASP A 137 -10.33 0.45 13.54
C ASP A 137 -10.00 1.20 12.25
N LEU A 138 -9.74 0.50 11.15
CA LEU A 138 -9.58 1.12 9.83
C LEU A 138 -10.84 1.89 9.43
N ALA A 139 -12.02 1.32 9.66
CA ALA A 139 -13.28 2.00 9.38
C ALA A 139 -13.43 3.28 10.22
N LYS A 140 -13.14 3.23 11.52
CA LYS A 140 -13.20 4.40 12.41
C LYS A 140 -12.21 5.49 11.98
N GLN A 141 -10.96 5.12 11.70
CA GLN A 141 -9.93 6.07 11.26
C GLN A 141 -10.33 6.77 9.96
N LEU A 142 -10.82 6.00 8.97
CA LEU A 142 -11.28 6.56 7.71
C LEU A 142 -12.49 7.49 7.88
N VAL A 143 -13.45 7.17 8.76
CA VAL A 143 -14.59 8.06 9.04
C VAL A 143 -14.14 9.38 9.67
N ASN A 144 -13.21 9.32 10.62
CA ASN A 144 -12.76 10.48 11.40
C ASN A 144 -11.74 11.37 10.67
N LEU A 145 -11.24 10.94 9.52
CA LEU A 145 -10.31 11.69 8.70
C LEU A 145 -10.99 12.86 7.97
N GLU A 146 -10.71 14.07 8.42
CA GLU A 146 -11.09 15.32 7.78
C GLU A 146 -10.03 15.77 6.77
N CYS A 147 -10.24 15.41 5.50
CA CYS A 147 -9.31 15.68 4.41
C CYS A 147 -10.03 15.84 3.05
N ASP A 148 -9.34 16.42 2.07
CA ASP A 148 -9.85 16.58 0.71
C ASP A 148 -9.69 15.30 -0.11
N ILE A 149 -8.57 14.58 0.12
CA ILE A 149 -8.26 13.30 -0.52
C ILE A 149 -8.05 12.27 0.58
N LYS A 150 -8.81 11.17 0.53
CA LYS A 150 -8.78 10.10 1.52
C LYS A 150 -8.29 8.81 0.88
N ILE A 151 -7.17 8.29 1.36
CA ILE A 151 -6.47 7.14 0.77
C ILE A 151 -6.46 6.01 1.80
N LEU A 152 -6.89 4.81 1.38
CA LEU A 152 -6.58 3.59 2.11
C LEU A 152 -5.35 2.95 1.45
N LEU A 153 -4.27 2.79 2.22
CA LEU A 153 -3.05 2.13 1.80
C LEU A 153 -2.90 0.82 2.58
N THR A 154 -3.09 -0.32 1.90
CA THR A 154 -2.92 -1.65 2.49
C THR A 154 -1.84 -2.44 1.79
N HIS A 155 -1.28 -3.47 2.43
CA HIS A 155 -0.42 -4.41 1.69
C HIS A 155 -1.28 -5.50 1.05
N TYR A 156 -2.11 -6.18 1.85
CA TYR A 156 -3.11 -7.12 1.35
C TYR A 156 -4.24 -6.42 0.60
N SER A 157 -4.86 -7.14 -0.33
CA SER A 157 -5.89 -6.56 -1.18
C SER A 157 -7.17 -6.24 -0.40
N PRO A 158 -7.75 -5.03 -0.52
CA PRO A 158 -9.02 -4.68 0.10
C PRO A 158 -10.25 -5.19 -0.69
N THR A 159 -10.03 -5.89 -1.81
CA THR A 159 -11.07 -6.47 -2.67
C THR A 159 -10.55 -7.70 -3.42
N PHE A 160 -11.44 -8.63 -3.77
CA PHE A 160 -11.05 -9.73 -4.67
C PHE A 160 -11.03 -9.32 -6.14
N LYS A 161 -11.57 -8.16 -6.50
CA LYS A 161 -11.66 -7.73 -7.89
C LYS A 161 -10.29 -7.46 -8.53
N THR A 162 -9.31 -7.00 -7.75
CA THR A 162 -7.93 -6.82 -8.21
C THR A 162 -7.12 -8.12 -8.27
N LEU A 163 -7.67 -9.23 -7.76
CA LEU A 163 -7.03 -10.54 -7.76
C LEU A 163 -7.33 -11.33 -9.05
N GLU A 164 -8.00 -10.73 -10.04
CA GLU A 164 -8.19 -11.36 -11.34
C GLU A 164 -6.83 -11.71 -11.95
N GLY A 165 -6.63 -12.99 -12.29
CA GLY A 165 -5.36 -13.56 -12.73
C GLY A 165 -4.67 -14.43 -11.68
N GLU A 166 -4.95 -14.21 -10.40
CA GLU A 166 -4.53 -15.11 -9.31
C GLU A 166 -5.35 -16.42 -9.30
N ASN A 167 -4.84 -17.44 -8.61
CA ASN A 167 -5.61 -18.66 -8.39
C ASN A 167 -6.78 -18.37 -7.42
N LYS A 168 -8.02 -18.55 -7.88
CA LYS A 168 -9.23 -18.30 -7.08
C LYS A 168 -9.24 -19.03 -5.73
N MET A 169 -8.57 -20.19 -5.61
CA MET A 169 -8.48 -20.93 -4.36
C MET A 169 -7.69 -20.21 -3.26
N ILE A 170 -6.84 -19.23 -3.60
CA ILE A 170 -6.00 -18.51 -2.63
C ILE A 170 -6.48 -17.09 -2.36
N PHE A 171 -7.58 -16.62 -2.96
CA PHE A 171 -8.04 -15.22 -2.84
C PHE A 171 -8.20 -14.78 -1.39
N SER A 172 -8.78 -15.63 -0.54
CA SER A 172 -8.95 -15.35 0.88
C SER A 172 -7.65 -15.21 1.66
N GLY A 173 -6.55 -15.74 1.13
CA GLY A 173 -5.19 -15.61 1.67
C GLY A 173 -4.39 -14.45 1.07
N LEU A 174 -4.95 -13.70 0.10
CA LEU A 174 -4.32 -12.54 -0.54
C LEU A 174 -4.98 -11.20 -0.15
N GLY A 175 -6.19 -11.25 0.40
CA GLY A 175 -6.94 -10.06 0.77
C GLY A 175 -8.25 -10.38 1.50
N SER A 176 -9.12 -9.38 1.59
CA SER A 176 -10.41 -9.51 2.25
C SER A 176 -11.49 -8.71 1.56
N GLN A 177 -12.61 -9.36 1.20
CA GLN A 177 -13.78 -8.65 0.67
C GLN A 177 -14.50 -7.81 1.75
N ARG A 178 -14.22 -8.05 3.03
CA ARG A 178 -14.81 -7.27 4.13
C ARG A 178 -14.42 -5.79 4.06
N LEU A 179 -13.24 -5.48 3.51
CA LEU A 179 -12.79 -4.11 3.28
C LEU A 179 -13.59 -3.39 2.18
N GLU A 180 -14.27 -4.10 1.27
CA GLU A 180 -15.11 -3.47 0.24
C GLU A 180 -16.22 -2.62 0.87
N GLN A 181 -16.85 -3.12 1.93
CA GLN A 181 -17.87 -2.35 2.66
C GLN A 181 -17.28 -1.13 3.37
N VAL A 182 -16.04 -1.23 3.86
CA VAL A 182 -15.33 -0.11 4.49
C VAL A 182 -15.06 0.97 3.45
N LEU A 183 -14.56 0.61 2.26
CA LEU A 183 -14.32 1.54 1.17
C LEU A 183 -15.59 2.32 0.79
N VAL A 184 -16.71 1.62 0.62
CA VAL A 184 -17.99 2.22 0.22
C VAL A 184 -18.55 3.15 1.31
N LYS A 185 -18.46 2.76 2.59
CA LYS A 185 -19.08 3.51 3.70
C LYS A 185 -18.29 4.72 4.17
N THR A 186 -16.97 4.75 3.96
CA THR A 186 -16.09 5.77 4.56
C THR A 186 -15.69 6.89 3.61
N GLY A 187 -16.16 6.84 2.35
CA GLY A 187 -15.90 7.87 1.36
C GLY A 187 -14.43 7.96 0.95
N VAL A 188 -13.74 6.82 0.92
CA VAL A 188 -12.36 6.74 0.41
C VAL A 188 -12.33 7.22 -1.03
N THR A 189 -11.39 8.10 -1.37
CA THR A 189 -11.20 8.60 -2.73
C THR A 189 -10.67 7.50 -3.65
N PHE A 190 -9.67 6.75 -3.19
CA PHE A 190 -9.14 5.55 -3.84
C PHE A 190 -8.34 4.72 -2.84
N ALA A 191 -8.16 3.43 -3.14
CA ALA A 191 -7.36 2.52 -2.33
C ALA A 191 -6.15 2.01 -3.11
N ILE A 192 -5.08 1.68 -2.39
CA ILE A 192 -3.84 1.13 -2.94
C ILE A 192 -3.51 -0.15 -2.19
N HIS A 193 -3.09 -1.19 -2.92
CA HIS A 193 -2.51 -2.39 -2.32
C HIS A 193 -1.35 -2.99 -3.12
N GLY A 194 -0.60 -3.89 -2.46
CA GLY A 194 0.41 -4.73 -3.10
C GLY A 194 0.00 -6.22 -3.09
N HIS A 195 0.96 -7.11 -2.87
CA HIS A 195 0.84 -8.54 -2.57
C HIS A 195 0.30 -9.45 -3.70
N ALA A 196 -0.65 -8.99 -4.51
CA ALA A 196 -1.28 -9.76 -5.57
C ALA A 196 -0.48 -9.66 -6.88
N HIS A 197 0.59 -10.46 -7.00
CA HIS A 197 1.58 -10.34 -8.08
C HIS A 197 1.08 -10.77 -9.46
N TYR A 198 0.01 -11.57 -9.52
CA TYR A 198 -0.65 -12.00 -10.75
C TYR A 198 -2.05 -11.40 -10.92
N GLY A 199 -2.39 -10.42 -10.07
CA GLY A 199 -3.63 -9.66 -10.17
C GLY A 199 -3.65 -8.68 -11.35
N ILE A 200 -4.73 -7.90 -11.42
CA ILE A 200 -4.87 -6.78 -12.36
C ILE A 200 -4.50 -5.45 -11.70
N PRO A 201 -3.98 -4.46 -12.46
CA PRO A 201 -3.47 -3.19 -11.91
C PRO A 201 -4.55 -2.28 -11.30
N LEU A 202 -5.80 -2.41 -11.74
CA LEU A 202 -6.89 -1.54 -11.32
C LEU A 202 -8.22 -2.29 -11.37
N ALA A 203 -9.00 -2.19 -10.30
CA ALA A 203 -10.40 -2.59 -10.28
C ALA A 203 -11.24 -1.54 -9.53
N PHE A 204 -12.56 -1.70 -9.53
CA PHE A 204 -13.48 -0.79 -8.85
C PHE A 204 -14.30 -1.51 -7.79
N VAL A 205 -14.35 -0.96 -6.59
CA VAL A 205 -15.36 -1.29 -5.59
C VAL A 205 -16.41 -0.18 -5.64
N GLU A 206 -17.54 -0.46 -6.28
CA GLU A 206 -18.51 0.55 -6.69
C GLU A 206 -17.85 1.68 -7.50
N LYS A 207 -17.66 2.86 -6.90
CA LYS A 207 -17.02 4.02 -7.52
C LYS A 207 -15.60 4.26 -7.03
N VAL A 208 -15.11 3.45 -6.08
CA VAL A 208 -13.77 3.61 -5.49
C VAL A 208 -12.78 2.82 -6.34
N PRO A 209 -11.84 3.47 -7.04
CA PRO A 209 -10.78 2.77 -7.73
C PRO A 209 -9.81 2.17 -6.71
N VAL A 210 -9.44 0.92 -6.95
CA VAL A 210 -8.48 0.16 -6.15
C VAL A 210 -7.30 -0.21 -7.03
N TYR A 211 -6.14 0.37 -6.72
CA TYR A 211 -4.90 0.18 -7.45
C TYR A 211 -4.08 -0.95 -6.84
N ASN A 212 -3.72 -1.93 -7.66
CA ASN A 212 -2.70 -2.91 -7.32
C ASN A 212 -1.35 -2.38 -7.80
N VAL A 213 -0.52 -1.93 -6.86
CA VAL A 213 0.78 -1.31 -7.10
C VAL A 213 1.93 -2.29 -6.87
N ALA A 214 1.65 -3.58 -6.78
CA ALA A 214 2.68 -4.61 -6.74
C ALA A 214 3.59 -4.43 -7.97
N TYR A 215 4.90 -4.34 -7.73
CA TYR A 215 5.88 -4.11 -8.79
C TYR A 215 5.79 -5.15 -9.93
N PRO A 216 5.55 -6.46 -9.67
CA PRO A 216 5.38 -7.45 -10.74
C PRO A 216 4.21 -7.17 -11.69
N VAL A 217 3.11 -6.60 -11.19
CA VAL A 217 1.90 -6.32 -11.98
C VAL A 217 2.13 -5.14 -12.94
N ASN A 218 2.88 -4.14 -12.49
CA ASN A 218 3.08 -2.89 -13.23
C ASN A 218 4.42 -2.85 -13.96
N ASN A 219 5.29 -3.85 -13.74
CA ASN A 219 6.68 -3.87 -14.20
C ASN A 219 7.43 -2.57 -13.83
N GLY A 220 7.14 -1.99 -12.67
CA GLY A 220 7.66 -0.68 -12.30
C GLY A 220 6.83 0.09 -11.28
N LEU A 221 7.08 1.40 -11.28
CA LEU A 221 6.41 2.40 -10.46
C LEU A 221 5.05 2.75 -11.06
N VAL A 222 4.08 3.07 -10.21
CA VAL A 222 2.76 3.54 -10.62
C VAL A 222 2.64 5.02 -10.28
N ILE A 223 2.18 5.82 -11.23
CA ILE A 223 1.86 7.23 -11.02
C ILE A 223 0.33 7.39 -10.98
N ILE A 224 -0.19 7.88 -9.88
CA ILE A 224 -1.61 8.22 -9.72
C ILE A 224 -1.75 9.75 -9.76
N ASP A 225 -2.46 10.24 -10.78
CA ASP A 225 -2.85 11.64 -10.87
C ASP A 225 -4.27 11.81 -10.30
N THR A 226 -4.35 12.45 -9.13
CA THR A 226 -5.60 12.66 -8.39
C THR A 226 -6.63 13.53 -9.14
N GLU A 227 -6.22 14.30 -10.14
CA GLU A 227 -7.13 15.09 -10.97
C GLU A 227 -7.69 14.29 -12.16
N LYS A 228 -7.08 13.14 -12.44
CA LYS A 228 -7.45 12.23 -13.53
C LYS A 228 -7.84 10.85 -13.03
N LEU A 229 -8.35 10.76 -11.80
CA LEU A 229 -8.84 9.50 -11.26
C LEU A 229 -9.93 8.92 -12.18
N PRO A 230 -9.85 7.62 -12.48
CA PRO A 230 -10.82 6.97 -13.35
C PRO A 230 -12.17 6.94 -12.61
N LYS A 231 -13.24 7.36 -13.29
CA LYS A 231 -14.55 7.62 -12.66
C LYS A 231 -15.48 6.41 -12.66
N THR A 232 -15.20 5.40 -13.49
CA THR A 232 -15.93 4.13 -13.64
C THR A 232 -15.03 3.08 -14.27
N GLU A 233 -15.41 1.80 -14.23
CA GLU A 233 -14.79 0.74 -15.03
C GLU A 233 -14.73 1.19 -16.50
N VAL A 234 -13.52 1.51 -16.97
CA VAL A 234 -13.29 1.65 -18.40
C VAL A 234 -13.10 0.22 -18.89
N PHE A 235 -14.18 -0.40 -19.37
CA PHE A 235 -14.07 -1.60 -20.19
C PHE A 235 -13.22 -1.23 -21.41
N ARG A 236 -11.92 -1.46 -21.35
CA ARG A 236 -11.12 -1.58 -22.57
C ARG A 236 -11.44 -2.95 -23.14
N VAL A 237 -12.38 -2.95 -24.09
CA VAL A 237 -12.62 -4.05 -25.04
C VAL A 237 -11.40 -4.20 -25.92
#